data_AF-A0A939RY23-F1
#
_entry.id   AF-A0A939RY23-F1
#
_cell.length_a   1.000
_cell.length_b   1.000
_cell.length_c   1.000
_cell.angle_alpha   90.00
_cell.angle_beta   90.00
_cell.angle_gamma   90.00
#
_symmetry.space_group_name_H-M   'P 1'
#
loop_
_entity.id
_entity.type
_entity.pdbx_description
1 polymer ?
#
loop_
_entity_poly.entity_id
_entity_poly.type
_entity_poly.pdbx_seq_one_letter_code
_entity_poly.pdbx_strand_id
1 'polypeptide(L)'
;MSEILSWTFQPERAWYDGRAVAESVKTLAWRYSVCADPFPQTLTEREAGDALRQRIDSVTNELSDRVAFGGENLVVTQAMNQLRIQPFTTRRTSYIEGRTKDQQEWYAKKSQFNRNRSYTWRVILILTEILAVTLALGRLIGDWPVDLAGLLGAAIAAGAAWVAVKQYSPLASAYSVAAKELAIQADKLRGVDESSWSMVVADAEEAISREHTTWLASRTGLARRHNQTG
;
A
#
# COMPACT_ATOMS: atom_id res chain seq x y z
N MET A 1 -8.76 29.43 6.78
CA MET A 1 -7.81 29.02 7.84
C MET A 1 -7.24 27.61 7.62
N SER A 2 -7.97 26.68 6.98
CA SER A 2 -7.45 25.34 6.60
C SER A 2 -6.37 25.35 5.50
N GLU A 3 -6.33 26.37 4.64
CA GLU A 3 -5.34 26.49 3.54
C GLU A 3 -3.98 27.04 3.97
N ILE A 4 -3.91 27.74 5.12
CA ILE A 4 -2.64 28.31 5.63
C ILE A 4 -1.84 27.21 6.37
N LEU A 5 -2.54 26.30 7.07
CA LEU A 5 -1.92 25.16 7.77
C LEU A 5 -1.32 24.11 6.83
N SER A 6 -1.91 23.89 5.64
CA SER A 6 -1.42 22.93 4.65
C SER A 6 -0.13 23.39 3.94
N TRP A 7 0.23 24.67 4.06
CA TRP A 7 1.44 25.22 3.47
C TRP A 7 2.66 25.09 4.39
N THR A 8 2.45 25.14 5.72
CA THR A 8 3.53 25.09 6.70
C THR A 8 3.84 23.68 7.21
N PHE A 9 2.90 22.74 7.11
CA PHE A 9 3.12 21.34 7.47
C PHE A 9 2.49 20.44 6.40
N GLN A 10 3.29 19.57 5.78
CA GLN A 10 2.82 18.52 4.88
C GLN A 10 2.88 17.16 5.59
N PRO A 11 2.06 16.93 6.64
CA PRO A 11 2.11 15.70 7.42
C PRO A 11 1.80 14.48 6.55
N GLU A 12 0.98 14.65 5.50
CA GLU A 12 0.71 13.59 4.53
C GLU A 12 1.96 13.16 3.74
N ARG A 13 2.83 14.11 3.38
CA ARG A 13 4.08 13.81 2.69
C ARG A 13 5.10 13.18 3.63
N ALA A 14 5.23 13.68 4.86
CA ALA A 14 6.11 13.07 5.86
C ALA A 14 5.69 11.64 6.22
N TRP A 15 4.39 11.38 6.37
CA TRP A 15 3.85 10.04 6.57
C TRP A 15 4.12 9.12 5.36
N TYR A 16 3.98 9.67 4.15
CA TYR A 16 4.30 8.96 2.90
C TYR A 16 5.77 8.60 2.80
N ASP A 17 6.66 9.59 2.95
CA ASP A 17 8.11 9.43 2.89
C ASP A 17 8.55 8.38 3.93
N GLY A 18 8.00 8.44 5.15
CA GLY A 18 8.25 7.42 6.18
C GLY A 18 7.77 6.01 5.81
N ARG A 19 6.59 5.87 5.18
CA ARG A 19 6.10 4.56 4.69
C ARG A 19 6.99 4.02 3.58
N ALA A 20 7.43 4.88 2.66
CA ALA A 20 8.32 4.48 1.57
C ALA A 20 9.65 3.95 2.12
N VAL A 21 10.26 4.65 3.08
CA VAL A 21 11.47 4.19 3.78
C VAL A 21 11.24 2.85 4.44
N ALA A 22 10.17 2.70 5.22
CA ALA A 22 9.90 1.45 5.93
C ALA A 22 9.77 0.24 4.96
N GLU A 23 9.11 0.43 3.81
CA GLU A 23 9.00 -0.61 2.79
C GLU A 23 10.36 -0.91 2.13
N SER A 24 11.17 0.11 1.82
CA SER A 24 12.52 -0.08 1.29
C SER A 24 13.42 -0.84 2.27
N VAL A 25 13.37 -0.52 3.57
CA VAL A 25 14.09 -1.24 4.62
C VAL A 25 13.61 -2.70 4.69
N LYS A 26 12.29 -2.94 4.62
CA LYS A 26 11.72 -4.29 4.61
C LYS A 26 12.23 -5.12 3.42
N THR A 27 12.23 -4.54 2.21
CA THR A 27 12.78 -5.18 1.01
C THR A 27 14.26 -5.51 1.18
N LEU A 28 15.07 -4.57 1.69
CA LEU A 28 16.50 -4.79 1.93
C LEU A 28 16.75 -5.90 2.96
N ALA A 29 15.97 -5.93 4.05
CA ALA A 29 16.07 -6.95 5.08
C ALA A 29 15.76 -8.36 4.54
N TRP A 30 14.73 -8.51 3.70
CA TRP A 30 14.43 -9.78 3.07
C TRP A 30 15.53 -10.22 2.10
N ARG A 31 15.98 -9.32 1.21
CA ARG A 31 17.07 -9.61 0.25
C ARG A 31 18.35 -10.04 0.97
N TYR A 32 18.70 -9.36 2.07
CA TYR A 32 19.83 -9.73 2.92
C TYR A 32 19.70 -11.15 3.49
N SER A 33 18.53 -11.45 4.06
CA SER A 33 18.29 -12.71 4.79
C SER A 33 18.27 -13.92 3.87
N VAL A 34 17.92 -13.74 2.59
CA VAL A 34 17.76 -14.84 1.63
C VAL A 34 18.93 -14.94 0.65
N CYS A 35 19.99 -14.16 0.87
CA CYS A 35 21.16 -14.04 -0.01
C CYS A 35 20.83 -13.64 -1.46
N ALA A 36 19.83 -12.79 -1.66
CA ALA A 36 19.56 -12.19 -2.95
C ALA A 36 20.45 -10.96 -3.15
N ASP A 37 20.72 -10.60 -4.40
CA ASP A 37 21.39 -9.35 -4.74
C ASP A 37 20.72 -8.19 -4.00
N PRO A 38 21.46 -7.22 -3.47
CA PRO A 38 22.90 -7.02 -3.59
C PRO A 38 23.73 -7.76 -2.53
N PHE A 39 23.15 -8.77 -1.84
CA PHE A 39 23.76 -9.47 -0.72
C PHE A 39 24.02 -10.97 -1.03
N PRO A 40 24.76 -11.31 -2.10
CA PRO A 40 24.96 -12.70 -2.50
C PRO A 40 25.63 -13.50 -1.39
N GLN A 41 25.48 -14.83 -1.43
CA GLN A 41 26.04 -15.74 -0.41
C GLN A 41 27.57 -15.70 -0.34
N THR A 42 28.24 -15.19 -1.39
CA THR A 42 29.70 -15.00 -1.43
C THR A 42 30.21 -13.95 -0.45
N LEU A 43 29.36 -13.03 0.00
CA LEU A 43 29.72 -12.05 1.03
C LEU A 43 29.67 -12.68 2.42
N THR A 44 30.70 -12.40 3.21
CA THR A 44 30.70 -12.72 4.64
C THR A 44 29.55 -12.00 5.36
N GLU A 45 29.14 -12.52 6.51
CA GLU A 45 28.10 -11.90 7.34
C GLU A 45 28.42 -10.43 7.65
N ARG A 46 29.69 -10.12 7.93
CA ARG A 46 30.15 -8.76 8.19
C ARG A 46 30.00 -7.86 6.98
N GLU A 47 30.50 -8.28 5.81
CA GLU A 47 30.42 -7.49 4.57
C GLU A 47 28.97 -7.25 4.13
N ALA A 48 28.12 -8.29 4.18
CA ALA A 48 26.71 -8.16 3.85
C ALA A 48 26.00 -7.23 4.85
N GLY A 49 26.34 -7.31 6.14
CA GLY A 49 25.77 -6.45 7.18
C GLY A 49 26.19 -4.99 7.03
N ASP A 50 27.46 -4.74 6.67
CA ASP A 50 27.97 -3.40 6.36
C ASP A 50 27.27 -2.83 5.13
N ALA A 51 27.12 -3.63 4.07
CA ALA A 51 26.40 -3.22 2.85
C ALA A 51 24.91 -2.93 3.13
N LEU A 52 24.28 -3.68 4.04
CA LEU A 52 22.88 -3.45 4.42
C LEU A 52 22.74 -2.11 5.15
N ARG A 53 23.60 -1.85 6.13
CA ARG A 53 23.65 -0.58 6.86
C ARG A 53 23.83 0.59 5.91
N GLN A 54 24.84 0.54 5.04
CA GLN A 54 25.10 1.60 4.06
C GLN A 54 23.89 1.90 3.16
N ARG A 55 23.16 0.87 2.73
CA ARG A 55 21.98 1.05 1.89
C ARG A 55 20.80 1.63 2.65
N ILE A 56 20.60 1.23 3.91
CA ILE A 56 19.57 1.81 4.77
C ILE A 56 19.90 3.26 5.09
N ASP A 57 21.16 3.58 5.35
CA ASP A 57 21.64 4.95 5.52
C ASP A 57 21.39 5.77 4.25
N SER A 58 21.65 5.22 3.06
CA SER A 58 21.34 5.90 1.79
C SER A 58 19.86 6.23 1.65
N VAL A 59 18.98 5.25 1.91
CA VAL A 59 17.52 5.42 1.79
C VAL A 59 16.97 6.40 2.83
N THR A 60 17.52 6.39 4.04
CA THR A 60 17.10 7.30 5.12
C THR A 60 17.67 8.70 4.93
N ASN A 61 18.92 8.84 4.47
CA ASN A 61 19.55 10.14 4.22
C ASN A 61 18.88 10.92 3.09
N GLU A 62 18.39 10.24 2.04
CA GLU A 62 17.56 10.84 0.99
C GLU A 62 16.31 11.57 1.55
N LEU A 63 15.89 11.23 2.78
CA LEU A 63 14.68 11.73 3.42
C LEU A 63 14.93 12.34 4.82
N SER A 64 16.20 12.47 5.22
CA SER A 64 16.65 12.85 6.57
C SER A 64 16.27 14.29 6.97
N ASP A 65 16.14 15.19 6.00
CA ASP A 65 15.65 16.57 6.23
C ASP A 65 14.20 16.62 6.73
N ARG A 66 13.46 15.49 6.70
CA ARG A 66 12.02 15.43 6.95
C ARG A 66 11.60 14.44 8.03
N VAL A 67 12.45 13.47 8.37
CA VAL A 67 12.12 12.39 9.31
C VAL A 67 13.31 12.14 10.24
N ALA A 68 13.10 12.29 11.55
CA ALA A 68 14.10 11.96 12.55
C ALA A 68 14.15 10.43 12.76
N PHE A 69 15.27 9.81 12.41
CA PHE A 69 15.52 8.39 12.67
C PHE A 69 16.31 8.26 13.98
N GLY A 70 15.67 7.70 15.01
CA GLY A 70 16.33 7.41 16.28
C GLY A 70 16.70 5.93 16.37
N GLY A 71 18.00 5.62 16.44
CA GLY A 71 18.45 4.28 16.83
C GLY A 71 19.86 3.93 16.38
N GLU A 72 20.78 3.87 17.34
CA GLU A 72 22.06 3.18 17.15
C GLU A 72 21.85 1.65 17.09
N ASN A 73 22.47 1.03 16.07
CA ASN A 73 23.19 -0.25 16.16
C ASN A 73 22.54 -1.64 16.05
N LEU A 74 21.28 -1.84 15.62
CA LEU A 74 20.85 -3.21 15.22
C LEU A 74 19.94 -3.24 14.00
N VAL A 75 20.45 -2.74 12.86
CA VAL A 75 19.83 -2.91 11.54
C VAL A 75 19.75 -4.39 11.12
N VAL A 76 20.73 -5.19 11.52
CA VAL A 76 20.80 -6.63 11.25
C VAL A 76 20.33 -7.38 12.48
N THR A 77 19.26 -8.15 12.36
CA THR A 77 18.76 -8.98 13.46
C THR A 77 19.37 -10.38 13.45
N GLN A 78 19.40 -11.04 14.62
CA GLN A 78 19.88 -12.42 14.72
C GLN A 78 19.11 -13.39 13.80
N ALA A 79 17.79 -13.21 13.67
CA ALA A 79 16.96 -14.03 12.79
C ALA A 79 17.36 -13.91 11.31
N MET A 80 17.77 -12.71 10.88
CA MET A 80 18.25 -12.47 9.52
C MET A 80 19.55 -13.25 9.25
N ASN A 81 20.50 -13.22 10.19
CA ASN A 81 21.76 -13.96 10.06
C ASN A 81 21.54 -15.48 10.11
N GLN A 82 20.64 -15.94 11.00
CA GLN A 82 20.27 -17.34 11.09
C GLN A 82 19.64 -17.87 9.81
N LEU A 83 18.79 -17.08 9.15
CA LEU A 83 18.19 -17.46 7.86
C LEU A 83 19.24 -17.45 6.74
N ARG A 84 20.15 -16.48 6.74
CA ARG A 84 21.19 -16.31 5.71
C ARG A 84 22.10 -17.53 5.56
N ILE A 85 22.42 -18.20 6.68
CA ILE A 85 23.28 -19.40 6.68
C ILE A 85 22.54 -20.69 6.35
N GLN A 86 21.21 -20.65 6.18
CA GLN A 86 20.44 -21.84 5.86
C GLN A 86 20.66 -22.31 4.41
N PRO A 87 20.41 -23.62 4.14
CA PRO A 87 20.35 -24.14 2.78
C PRO A 87 19.39 -23.33 1.90
N PHE A 88 19.68 -23.28 0.61
CA PHE A 88 18.90 -22.54 -0.38
C PHE A 88 17.40 -22.85 -0.32
N THR A 89 17.03 -24.11 -0.22
CA THR A 89 15.63 -24.56 -0.14
C THR A 89 14.89 -23.98 1.06
N THR A 90 15.57 -23.88 2.21
CA THR A 90 15.03 -23.26 3.43
C THR A 90 14.87 -21.76 3.24
N ARG A 91 15.92 -21.05 2.76
CA ARG A 91 15.85 -19.60 2.47
C ARG A 91 14.71 -19.27 1.51
N ARG A 92 14.58 -20.04 0.44
CA ARG A 92 13.53 -19.92 -0.58
C ARG A 92 12.14 -20.09 0.02
N THR A 93 11.94 -21.15 0.80
CA THR A 93 10.63 -21.42 1.44
C THR A 93 10.28 -20.33 2.44
N SER A 94 11.22 -19.90 3.28
CA SER A 94 11.01 -18.80 4.23
C SER A 94 10.64 -17.49 3.55
N TYR A 95 11.27 -17.17 2.42
CA TYR A 95 10.90 -16.00 1.61
C TYR A 95 9.49 -16.11 1.03
N ILE A 96 9.17 -17.24 0.40
CA ILE A 96 7.88 -17.43 -0.25
C ILE A 96 6.74 -17.34 0.77
N GLU A 97 6.86 -18.01 1.91
CA GLU A 97 5.82 -18.03 2.94
C GLU A 97 5.78 -16.70 3.72
N GLY A 98 6.94 -16.23 4.20
CA GLY A 98 7.02 -15.08 5.11
C GLY A 98 6.95 -13.70 4.43
N ARG A 99 7.22 -13.63 3.13
CA ARG A 99 7.25 -12.37 2.37
C ARG A 99 6.23 -12.33 1.25
N THR A 100 6.33 -13.24 0.30
CA THR A 100 5.53 -13.17 -0.92
C THR A 100 4.07 -13.52 -0.65
N LYS A 101 3.80 -14.63 0.03
CA LYS A 101 2.43 -15.07 0.37
C LYS A 101 1.77 -14.17 1.40
N ASP A 102 2.48 -13.74 2.44
CA ASP A 102 1.94 -12.77 3.40
C ASP A 102 1.45 -11.49 2.70
N GLN A 103 2.27 -10.93 1.80
CA GLN A 103 1.89 -9.76 1.00
C GLN A 103 0.71 -10.06 0.06
N GLN A 104 0.73 -11.23 -0.59
CA GLN A 104 -0.36 -11.69 -1.47
C GLN A 104 -1.69 -11.79 -0.72
N GLU A 105 -1.70 -12.42 0.45
CA GLU A 105 -2.88 -12.56 1.29
C GLU A 105 -3.38 -11.21 1.79
N TRP A 106 -2.47 -10.32 2.18
CA TRP A 106 -2.82 -8.97 2.56
C TRP A 106 -3.53 -8.23 1.43
N TYR A 107 -3.03 -8.30 0.20
CA TYR A 107 -3.68 -7.73 -0.98
C TYR A 107 -5.04 -8.38 -1.26
N ALA A 108 -5.15 -9.71 -1.17
CA ALA A 108 -6.42 -10.40 -1.36
C ALA A 108 -7.48 -9.96 -0.33
N LYS A 109 -7.10 -9.91 0.96
CA LYS A 109 -7.96 -9.43 2.05
C LYS A 109 -8.38 -7.97 1.84
N LYS A 110 -7.44 -7.10 1.41
CA LYS A 110 -7.74 -5.70 1.08
C LYS A 110 -8.66 -5.57 -0.12
N SER A 111 -8.50 -6.38 -1.15
CA SER A 111 -9.40 -6.40 -2.31
C SER A 111 -10.83 -6.73 -1.87
N GLN A 112 -11.01 -7.79 -1.08
CA GLN A 112 -12.32 -8.20 -0.55
C GLN A 112 -12.95 -7.13 0.34
N PHE A 113 -12.19 -6.54 1.26
CA PHE A 113 -12.66 -5.46 2.12
C PHE A 113 -13.19 -4.28 1.29
N ASN A 114 -12.43 -3.83 0.29
CA ASN A 114 -12.82 -2.71 -0.56
C ASN A 114 -14.03 -3.07 -1.43
N ARG A 115 -14.13 -4.30 -1.94
CA ARG A 115 -15.31 -4.79 -2.69
C ARG A 115 -16.57 -4.73 -1.82
N ASN A 116 -16.50 -5.23 -0.59
CA ASN A 116 -17.63 -5.23 0.35
C ASN A 116 -18.05 -3.79 0.71
N ARG A 117 -17.09 -2.89 0.94
CA ARG A 117 -17.37 -1.47 1.21
C ARG A 117 -17.99 -0.78 -0.01
N SER A 118 -17.51 -1.06 -1.22
CA SER A 118 -18.11 -0.54 -2.45
C SER A 118 -19.57 -0.96 -2.58
N TYR A 119 -19.89 -2.23 -2.30
CA TYR A 119 -21.26 -2.72 -2.35
C TYR A 119 -22.13 -2.05 -1.28
N THR A 120 -21.65 -2.01 -0.04
CA THR A 120 -22.37 -1.41 1.10
C THR A 120 -22.72 0.05 0.82
N TRP A 121 -21.76 0.85 0.35
CA TRP A 121 -21.99 2.26 0.05
C TRP A 121 -22.94 2.48 -1.13
N ARG A 122 -22.90 1.62 -2.16
CA ARG A 122 -23.87 1.66 -3.26
C ARG A 122 -25.29 1.43 -2.75
N VAL A 123 -25.49 0.42 -1.89
CA VAL A 123 -26.80 0.14 -1.30
C VAL A 123 -27.28 1.32 -0.44
N ILE A 124 -26.42 1.88 0.42
CA ILE A 124 -26.75 3.04 1.25
C ILE A 124 -27.19 4.23 0.39
N LEU A 125 -26.46 4.56 -0.66
CA LEU A 125 -26.80 5.69 -1.54
C LEU A 125 -28.12 5.46 -2.26
N ILE A 126 -28.36 4.28 -2.83
CA ILE A 126 -29.64 3.95 -3.49
C ILE A 126 -30.82 4.05 -2.52
N LEU A 127 -30.68 3.51 -1.30
CA LEU A 127 -31.75 3.60 -0.30
C LEU A 127 -32.01 5.05 0.12
N THR A 128 -30.96 5.86 0.23
CA THR A 128 -31.08 7.29 0.56
C THR A 128 -31.76 8.06 -0.58
N GLU A 129 -31.44 7.75 -1.84
CA GLU A 129 -32.09 8.33 -3.01
C GLU A 129 -33.58 7.96 -3.08
N ILE A 130 -33.93 6.69 -2.87
CA ILE A 130 -35.34 6.24 -2.82
C ILE A 130 -36.10 6.97 -1.71
N LEU A 131 -35.49 7.11 -0.52
CA LEU A 131 -36.09 7.84 0.59
C LEU A 131 -36.29 9.33 0.24
N ALA A 132 -35.30 9.97 -0.39
CA ALA A 132 -35.39 11.36 -0.81
C ALA A 132 -36.52 11.58 -1.84
N VAL A 133 -36.64 10.70 -2.83
CA VAL A 133 -37.72 10.73 -3.83
C VAL A 133 -39.08 10.52 -3.17
N THR A 134 -39.19 9.58 -2.22
CA THR A 134 -40.44 9.28 -1.52
C THR A 134 -40.91 10.48 -0.70
N LEU A 135 -40.01 11.14 0.03
CA LEU A 135 -40.33 12.34 0.81
C LEU A 135 -40.69 13.54 -0.08
N ALA A 136 -40.01 13.70 -1.22
CA ALA A 136 -40.33 14.74 -2.20
C ALA A 136 -41.75 14.54 -2.78
N LEU A 137 -42.11 13.31 -3.16
CA LEU A 137 -43.45 12.99 -3.66
C LEU A 137 -44.53 13.15 -2.57
N GLY A 138 -44.25 12.70 -1.34
CA GLY A 138 -45.16 12.85 -0.20
C GLY A 138 -45.47 14.32 0.12
N ARG A 139 -44.47 15.20 -0.01
CA ARG A 139 -44.68 16.65 0.11
C ARG A 139 -45.53 17.22 -1.03
N LEU A 140 -45.28 16.81 -2.28
CA LEU A 140 -45.99 17.33 -3.45
C LEU A 140 -47.46 16.90 -3.49
N ILE A 141 -47.78 15.68 -3.04
CA ILE A 141 -49.12 15.08 -3.21
C ILE A 141 -49.91 15.05 -1.90
N GLY A 142 -49.24 14.92 -0.75
CA GLY A 142 -49.86 14.60 0.54
C GLY A 142 -49.80 15.70 1.59
N ASP A 143 -49.29 16.89 1.26
CA ASP A 143 -49.16 18.06 2.15
C ASP A 143 -48.37 17.77 3.45
N TRP A 144 -47.35 16.89 3.35
CA TRP A 144 -46.52 16.53 4.50
C TRP A 144 -45.71 17.74 5.01
N PRO A 145 -45.76 18.07 6.32
CA PRO A 145 -45.09 19.25 6.87
C PRO A 145 -43.57 19.11 7.01
N VAL A 146 -42.98 18.02 6.51
CA VAL A 146 -41.56 17.68 6.66
C VAL A 146 -40.75 18.31 5.52
N ASP A 147 -39.91 19.30 5.83
CA ASP A 147 -38.97 19.91 4.88
C ASP A 147 -37.53 19.41 5.15
N LEU A 148 -37.24 18.19 4.67
CA LEU A 148 -35.92 17.56 4.79
C LEU A 148 -35.21 17.40 3.44
N ALA A 149 -35.79 17.92 2.36
CA ALA A 149 -35.26 17.72 1.00
C ALA A 149 -33.85 18.28 0.85
N GLY A 150 -33.60 19.49 1.37
CA GLY A 150 -32.27 20.11 1.36
C GLY A 150 -31.23 19.33 2.17
N LEU A 151 -31.61 18.85 3.36
CA LEU A 151 -30.72 18.06 4.23
C LEU A 151 -30.36 16.71 3.59
N LEU A 152 -31.33 16.03 2.99
CA LEU A 152 -31.12 14.76 2.30
C LEU A 152 -30.27 14.92 1.04
N GLY A 153 -30.51 15.99 0.27
CA GLY A 153 -29.66 16.34 -0.87
C GLY A 153 -28.21 16.57 -0.46
N ALA A 154 -27.97 17.31 0.63
CA ALA A 154 -26.64 17.52 1.18
C ALA A 154 -26.00 16.21 1.68
N ALA A 155 -26.77 15.34 2.33
CA ALA A 155 -26.29 14.03 2.81
C ALA A 155 -25.91 13.09 1.66
N ILE A 156 -26.71 13.04 0.59
CA ILE A 156 -26.41 12.26 -0.62
C ILE A 156 -25.13 12.80 -1.28
N ALA A 157 -25.02 14.13 -1.44
CA ALA A 157 -23.84 14.76 -2.02
C ALA A 157 -22.57 14.47 -1.19
N ALA A 158 -22.64 14.58 0.13
CA ALA A 158 -21.54 14.25 1.03
C ALA A 158 -21.18 12.76 0.97
N GLY A 159 -22.16 11.87 0.91
CA GLY A 159 -21.96 10.43 0.76
C GLY A 159 -21.31 10.06 -0.57
N ALA A 160 -21.77 10.66 -1.67
CA ALA A 160 -21.18 10.50 -2.99
C ALA A 160 -19.73 11.02 -3.02
N ALA A 161 -19.46 12.19 -2.45
CA ALA A 161 -18.12 12.74 -2.30
C ALA A 161 -17.22 11.82 -1.47
N TRP A 162 -17.72 11.25 -0.37
CA TRP A 162 -16.97 10.29 0.44
C TRP A 162 -16.60 9.03 -0.34
N VAL A 163 -17.52 8.47 -1.12
CA VAL A 163 -17.26 7.31 -1.98
C VAL A 163 -16.23 7.65 -3.06
N ALA A 164 -16.34 8.83 -3.67
CA ALA A 164 -15.38 9.33 -4.66
C ALA A 164 -13.96 9.46 -4.06
N VAL A 165 -13.85 9.96 -2.83
CA VAL A 165 -12.57 10.07 -2.11
C VAL A 165 -12.02 8.70 -1.72
N LYS A 166 -12.88 7.78 -1.25
CA LYS A 166 -12.44 6.45 -0.77
C LYS A 166 -12.08 5.48 -1.89
N GLN A 167 -12.61 5.66 -3.09
CA GLN A 167 -12.30 4.85 -4.28
C GLN A 167 -12.35 3.33 -4.02
N TYR A 168 -13.36 2.84 -3.30
CA TYR A 168 -13.44 1.43 -2.93
C TYR A 168 -13.42 0.49 -4.15
N SER A 169 -14.10 0.83 -5.25
CA SER A 169 -14.13 -0.01 -6.44
C SER A 169 -12.78 -0.06 -7.18
N PRO A 170 -12.13 1.08 -7.52
CA PRO A 170 -10.77 1.07 -8.05
C PRO A 170 -9.76 0.32 -7.18
N LEU A 171 -9.77 0.56 -5.86
CA LEU A 171 -8.86 -0.10 -4.93
C LEU A 171 -9.08 -1.61 -4.87
N ALA A 172 -10.32 -2.08 -4.89
CA ALA A 172 -10.62 -3.51 -4.94
C ALA A 172 -10.02 -4.17 -6.19
N SER A 173 -10.09 -3.50 -7.34
CA SER A 173 -9.53 -4.00 -8.60
C SER A 173 -8.01 -4.04 -8.57
N ALA A 174 -7.35 -2.95 -8.16
CA ALA A 174 -5.89 -2.86 -8.08
C ALA A 174 -5.32 -3.96 -7.18
N TYR A 175 -5.83 -4.08 -5.94
CA TYR A 175 -5.38 -5.13 -5.03
C TYR A 175 -5.67 -6.55 -5.53
N SER A 176 -6.72 -6.75 -6.33
CA SER A 176 -7.00 -8.07 -6.92
C SER A 176 -5.97 -8.44 -7.98
N VAL A 177 -5.50 -7.47 -8.78
CA VAL A 177 -4.46 -7.68 -9.78
C VAL A 177 -3.12 -7.92 -9.08
N ALA A 178 -2.77 -7.10 -8.09
CA ALA A 178 -1.58 -7.28 -7.24
C ALA A 178 -1.49 -8.69 -6.64
N ALA A 179 -2.58 -9.15 -6.03
CA ALA A 179 -2.64 -10.48 -5.43
C ALA A 179 -2.45 -11.60 -6.46
N LYS A 180 -3.00 -11.43 -7.68
CA LYS A 180 -2.83 -12.40 -8.76
C LYS A 180 -1.39 -12.41 -9.30
N GLU A 181 -0.78 -11.25 -9.48
CA GLU A 181 0.61 -11.14 -9.93
C GLU A 181 1.56 -11.77 -8.90
N LEU A 182 1.39 -11.48 -7.60
CA LEU A 182 2.19 -12.12 -6.56
C LEU A 182 1.95 -13.62 -6.45
N ALA A 183 0.75 -14.12 -6.73
CA ALA A 183 0.51 -15.57 -6.79
C ALA A 183 1.35 -16.23 -7.90
N ILE A 184 1.43 -15.60 -9.07
CA ILE A 184 2.26 -16.06 -10.19
C ILE A 184 3.75 -16.00 -9.83
N GLN A 185 4.20 -14.90 -9.20
CA GLN A 185 5.59 -14.77 -8.75
C GLN A 185 5.94 -15.80 -7.67
N ALA A 186 5.05 -16.07 -6.73
CA ALA A 186 5.22 -17.12 -5.72
C ALA A 186 5.42 -18.50 -6.36
N ASP A 187 4.73 -18.79 -7.46
CA ASP A 187 4.89 -20.03 -8.19
C ASP A 187 6.25 -20.13 -8.89
N LYS A 188 6.66 -19.06 -9.58
CA LYS A 188 8.00 -18.94 -10.19
C LYS A 188 9.12 -19.14 -9.15
N LEU A 189 8.98 -18.51 -7.99
CA LEU A 189 9.94 -18.62 -6.89
C LEU A 189 10.09 -20.06 -6.38
N ARG A 190 9.08 -20.94 -6.48
CA ARG A 190 9.20 -22.34 -6.05
C ARG A 190 10.06 -23.18 -6.97
N GLY A 191 9.98 -22.92 -8.27
CA GLY A 191 10.64 -23.70 -9.31
C GLY A 191 12.04 -23.24 -9.67
N VAL A 192 12.52 -22.12 -9.09
CA VAL A 192 13.80 -21.53 -9.47
C VAL A 192 14.98 -22.22 -8.80
N ASP A 193 16.06 -22.37 -9.56
CA ASP A 193 17.38 -22.77 -9.09
C ASP A 193 18.13 -21.62 -8.42
N GLU A 194 19.12 -21.95 -7.61
CA GLU A 194 19.89 -20.97 -6.84
C GLU A 194 20.62 -19.95 -7.72
N SER A 195 21.08 -20.35 -8.91
CA SER A 195 21.78 -19.47 -9.85
C SER A 195 20.93 -18.29 -10.33
N SER A 196 19.60 -18.46 -10.41
CA SER A 196 18.65 -17.44 -10.86
C SER A 196 17.90 -16.79 -9.70
N TRP A 197 18.20 -17.19 -8.46
CA TRP A 197 17.49 -16.75 -7.26
C TRP A 197 17.47 -15.23 -7.09
N SER A 198 18.63 -14.59 -7.18
CA SER A 198 18.76 -13.13 -7.01
C SER A 198 17.87 -12.36 -7.99
N MET A 199 17.81 -12.80 -9.25
CA MET A 199 17.00 -12.16 -10.28
C MET A 199 15.51 -12.30 -9.98
N VAL A 200 15.04 -13.50 -9.65
CA VAL A 200 13.61 -13.73 -9.39
C VAL A 200 13.15 -13.06 -8.09
N VAL A 201 14.01 -12.97 -7.06
CA VAL A 201 13.73 -12.18 -5.86
C VAL A 201 13.65 -10.69 -6.18
N ALA A 202 14.56 -10.18 -7.03
CA ALA A 202 14.52 -8.79 -7.46
C ALA A 202 13.22 -8.46 -8.21
N ASP A 203 12.79 -9.32 -9.14
CA ASP A 203 11.52 -9.18 -9.87
C ASP A 203 10.32 -9.18 -8.92
N ALA A 204 10.33 -10.06 -7.92
CA ALA A 204 9.27 -10.15 -6.92
C ALA A 204 9.21 -8.90 -6.03
N GLU A 205 10.34 -8.41 -5.52
CA GLU A 205 10.39 -7.19 -4.71
C GLU A 205 10.07 -5.94 -5.54
N GLU A 206 10.46 -5.90 -6.82
CA GLU A 206 10.07 -4.82 -7.73
C GLU A 206 8.56 -4.81 -7.97
N ALA A 207 7.93 -5.98 -8.18
CA ALA A 207 6.48 -6.07 -8.30
C ALA A 207 5.76 -5.54 -7.05
N ILE A 208 6.27 -5.87 -5.85
CA ILE A 208 5.72 -5.34 -4.59
C ILE A 208 5.89 -3.81 -4.51
N SER A 209 7.03 -3.28 -4.93
CA SER A 209 7.32 -1.84 -4.93
C SER A 209 6.46 -1.07 -5.95
N ARG A 210 6.30 -1.59 -7.18
CA ARG A 210 5.49 -0.97 -8.24
C ARG A 210 4.04 -0.76 -7.81
N GLU A 211 3.45 -1.73 -7.13
CA GLU A 211 2.08 -1.61 -6.59
C GLU A 211 1.97 -0.44 -5.60
N HIS A 212 2.94 -0.29 -4.70
CA HIS A 212 2.96 0.86 -3.79
C HIS A 212 3.01 2.19 -4.55
N THR A 213 3.88 2.33 -5.55
CA THR A 213 3.99 3.55 -6.37
C THR A 213 2.74 3.83 -7.24
N THR A 214 2.13 2.79 -7.81
CA THR A 214 0.92 2.93 -8.64
C THR A 214 -0.28 3.35 -7.79
N TRP A 215 -0.44 2.75 -6.61
CA TRP A 215 -1.44 3.17 -5.65
C TRP A 215 -1.27 4.65 -5.25
N LEU A 216 -0.04 5.10 -5.06
CA LEU A 216 0.28 6.50 -4.75
C LEU A 216 -0.12 7.44 -5.88
N ALA A 217 0.27 7.12 -7.11
CA ALA A 217 -0.07 7.91 -8.30
C ALA A 217 -1.58 8.07 -8.47
N SER A 218 -2.36 7.03 -8.16
CA SER A 218 -3.84 7.07 -8.21
C SER A 218 -4.48 8.00 -7.16
N ARG A 219 -3.82 8.23 -6.02
CA ARG A 219 -4.29 9.12 -4.95
C ARG A 219 -3.83 10.56 -5.12
N THR A 220 -2.57 10.78 -5.50
CA THR A 220 -2.04 12.13 -5.74
C THR A 220 -2.48 12.72 -7.09
N GLY A 221 -2.79 11.88 -8.08
CA GLY A 221 -3.28 12.32 -9.39
C GLY A 221 -4.62 13.05 -9.34
N LEU A 222 -5.47 12.77 -8.35
CA LEU A 222 -6.70 13.52 -8.12
C LEU A 222 -6.46 14.93 -7.58
N ALA A 223 -5.35 15.16 -6.85
CA ALA A 223 -5.00 16.51 -6.36
C ALA A 223 -4.51 17.42 -7.50
N ARG A 224 -3.90 16.87 -8.56
CA ARG A 224 -3.42 17.66 -9.72
C ARG A 224 -4.51 18.00 -10.73
N ARG A 225 -5.59 17.23 -10.85
CA ARG A 225 -6.68 17.53 -11.80
C ARG A 225 -7.55 18.71 -11.39
N HIS A 226 -7.51 19.14 -10.13
CA HIS A 226 -8.27 20.30 -9.66
C HIS A 226 -7.57 21.65 -9.87
N ASN A 227 -6.33 21.65 -10.41
CA ASN A 227 -5.49 22.84 -10.56
C ASN A 227 -5.15 23.17 -12.04
N GLN A 228 -5.90 22.61 -12.99
CA GLN A 228 -5.73 22.87 -14.44
C GLN A 228 -7.02 23.39 -15.12
N THR A 229 -8.02 23.80 -14.34
CA THR A 229 -9.19 24.54 -14.84
C THR A 229 -9.31 25.84 -14.04
N GLY A 230 -8.39 26.75 -14.30
CA GLY A 230 -8.41 28.15 -13.85
C GLY A 230 -7.96 29.02 -15.01
#